data_AF-A0A7K6LAK9-F1
#
_entry.id   AF-A0A7K6LAK9-F1
#
_cell.length_a   1.000
_cell.length_b   1.000
_cell.length_c   1.000
_cell.angle_alpha   90.00
_cell.angle_beta   90.00
_cell.angle_gamma   90.00
#
_symmetry.space_group_name_H-M   'P 1'
#
loop_
_entity.id
_entity.type
_entity.pdbx_description
1 polymer ?
#
loop_
_entity_poly.entity_id
_entity_poly.type
_entity_poly.pdbx_seq_one_letter_code
_entity_poly.pdbx_strand_id
1 'polypeptide(L)'
;SGGCGRYQPSYKRVGIDIIAEWKKHVNEDTQERKIVLTAERALEIFKSISDSDCLILGMDPRFARPDWMIAQVIPVPPLAVRPAVVTFGSARNQDDLTHKLSDIVKTNNQLKRNEANGAAAHVLAEDVKLLQYHVATLIDNSIPGLPA
;
A
#
# COMPACT_ATOMS: atom_id res chain seq x y z
N SER A 1 20.70 14.52 22.12
CA SER A 1 21.05 15.30 20.91
C SER A 1 21.72 14.36 19.92
N GLY A 2 20.97 13.84 18.95
CA GLY A 2 21.51 12.93 17.95
C GLY A 2 20.49 12.73 16.83
N GLY A 3 20.54 13.57 15.81
CA GLY A 3 19.75 13.43 14.59
C GLY A 3 20.68 13.15 13.42
N CYS A 4 20.19 12.47 12.39
CA CYS A 4 20.96 12.17 11.18
C CYS A 4 21.31 13.41 10.33
N GLY A 5 20.86 14.61 10.72
CA GLY A 5 21.17 15.88 10.07
C GLY A 5 20.46 16.11 8.73
N ARG A 6 19.61 15.18 8.27
CA ARG A 6 18.93 15.30 6.98
C ARG A 6 17.68 16.16 7.05
N TYR A 7 17.50 17.04 6.06
CA TYR A 7 16.27 17.82 5.90
C TYR A 7 15.05 16.93 5.63
N GLN A 8 13.94 17.24 6.27
CA GLN A 8 12.66 16.55 6.09
C GLN A 8 11.88 17.14 4.90
N PRO A 9 11.22 16.31 4.08
CA PRO A 9 10.34 16.78 3.02
C PRO A 9 8.98 17.24 3.57
N SER A 10 8.24 17.97 2.75
CA SER A 10 6.79 18.09 2.91
C SER A 10 6.08 16.96 2.16
N TYR A 11 5.06 16.36 2.77
CA TYR A 11 4.29 15.28 2.16
C TYR A 11 2.97 15.80 1.58
N LYS A 12 2.58 15.26 0.41
CA LYS A 12 1.30 15.53 -0.22
C LYS A 12 0.67 14.22 -0.72
N ARG A 13 -0.59 13.99 -0.38
CA ARG A 13 -1.39 12.89 -0.94
C ARG A 13 -1.91 13.26 -2.32
N VAL A 14 -1.75 12.36 -3.29
CA VAL A 14 -2.31 12.47 -4.64
C VAL A 14 -2.98 11.13 -4.98
N GLY A 15 -4.32 11.09 -4.91
CA GLY A 15 -5.07 9.83 -5.00
C GLY A 15 -4.70 8.87 -3.86
N ILE A 16 -4.12 7.73 -4.22
CA ILE A 16 -3.59 6.73 -3.27
C ILE A 16 -2.07 6.80 -3.11
N ASP A 17 -1.40 7.72 -3.79
CA ASP A 17 0.05 7.91 -3.70
C ASP A 17 0.41 9.03 -2.72
N ILE A 18 1.60 8.94 -2.13
CA ILE A 18 2.19 9.98 -1.28
C ILE A 18 3.43 10.51 -1.98
N ILE A 19 3.52 11.83 -2.13
CA ILE A 19 4.67 12.52 -2.72
C ILE A 19 5.42 13.24 -1.61
N ALA A 20 6.73 13.02 -1.54
CA ALA A 20 7.66 13.76 -0.69
C ALA A 20 8.38 14.84 -1.50
N GLU A 21 8.33 16.09 -1.04
CA GLU A 21 8.89 17.24 -1.73
C GLU A 21 9.79 18.11 -0.82
N TRP A 22 11.03 18.34 -1.23
CA TRP A 22 12.01 19.24 -0.59
C TRP A 22 11.99 20.62 -1.27
N LYS A 23 11.23 21.55 -0.69
CA LYS A 23 10.99 22.88 -1.28
C LYS A 23 12.17 23.84 -1.10
N LYS A 24 12.76 23.88 0.09
CA LYS A 24 13.75 24.89 0.48
C LYS A 24 15.19 24.37 0.45
N HIS A 25 15.43 23.27 1.16
CA HIS A 25 16.78 22.74 1.37
C HIS A 25 16.84 21.28 0.90
N VAL A 26 17.92 20.95 0.22
CA VAL A 26 18.32 19.58 -0.12
C VAL A 26 19.66 19.31 0.57
N ASN A 27 19.94 18.05 0.88
CA ASN A 27 21.21 17.69 1.53
C ASN A 27 22.35 17.60 0.50
N GLU A 28 22.02 17.24 -0.74
CA GLU A 28 22.94 17.04 -1.85
C GLU A 28 22.34 17.70 -3.10
N ASP A 29 23.16 18.33 -3.93
CA ASP A 29 22.68 19.04 -5.15
C ASP A 29 22.09 18.09 -6.20
N THR A 30 22.52 16.82 -6.18
CA THR A 30 22.00 15.74 -7.04
C THR A 30 20.70 15.12 -6.52
N GLN A 31 20.24 15.50 -5.31
CA GLN A 31 19.05 14.93 -4.70
C GLN A 31 17.80 15.35 -5.49
N GLU A 32 16.97 14.37 -5.86
CA GLU A 32 15.65 14.66 -6.42
C GLU A 32 14.79 15.43 -5.40
N ARG A 33 14.26 16.57 -5.84
CA ARG A 33 13.44 17.44 -4.99
C ARG A 33 12.04 16.89 -4.76
N LYS A 34 11.59 15.97 -5.59
CA LYS A 34 10.24 15.41 -5.54
C LYS A 34 10.29 13.92 -5.89
N ILE A 35 9.91 13.09 -4.94
CA ILE A 35 9.87 11.63 -5.11
C ILE A 35 8.51 11.09 -4.67
N VAL A 36 8.09 9.97 -5.25
CA VAL A 36 6.97 9.18 -4.72
C VAL A 36 7.48 8.38 -3.52
N LEU A 37 6.84 8.52 -2.37
CA LEU A 37 7.13 7.71 -1.20
C LEU A 37 6.48 6.33 -1.39
N THR A 38 7.31 5.32 -1.66
CA THR A 38 6.84 3.93 -1.83
C THR A 38 6.41 3.32 -0.49
N ALA A 39 5.49 2.35 -0.55
CA ALA A 39 5.05 1.60 0.62
C ALA A 39 6.21 0.85 1.30
N GLU A 40 7.13 0.28 0.51
CA GLU A 40 8.36 -0.36 1.01
C GLU A 40 9.22 0.63 1.80
N ARG A 41 9.44 1.84 1.26
CA ARG A 41 10.24 2.85 1.95
C ARG A 41 9.58 3.30 3.25
N ALA A 42 8.25 3.49 3.24
CA ALA A 42 7.49 3.83 4.43
C ALA A 42 7.58 2.73 5.49
N LEU A 43 7.47 1.46 5.08
CA LEU A 43 7.60 0.30 5.96
C LEU A 43 8.95 0.27 6.67
N GLU A 44 10.05 0.43 5.94
CA GLU A 44 11.39 0.42 6.53
C GLU A 44 11.62 1.59 7.51
N ILE A 45 11.08 2.78 7.19
CA ILE A 45 11.10 3.91 8.12
C ILE A 45 10.30 3.55 9.38
N PHE A 46 9.08 3.04 9.25
CA PHE A 46 8.23 2.71 10.39
C PHE A 46 8.79 1.57 11.26
N LYS A 47 9.44 0.56 10.68
CA LYS A 47 10.13 -0.50 11.43
C LYS A 47 11.27 0.03 12.30
N SER A 48 11.89 1.14 11.91
CA SER A 48 13.00 1.76 12.64
C SER A 48 12.55 2.66 13.80
N ILE A 49 11.25 2.90 13.94
CA ILE A 49 10.69 3.64 15.08
C ILE A 49 10.78 2.76 16.32
N SER A 50 11.37 3.28 17.40
CA SER A 50 11.50 2.54 18.66
C SER A 50 10.15 2.39 19.37
N ASP A 51 10.01 1.39 20.25
CA ASP A 51 8.79 1.20 21.05
C ASP A 51 8.50 2.41 21.96
N SER A 52 9.55 3.05 22.49
CA SER A 52 9.40 4.29 23.25
C SER A 52 8.85 5.43 22.40
N ASP A 53 9.30 5.56 21.14
CA ASP A 53 8.78 6.58 20.23
C ASP A 53 7.34 6.25 19.79
N CYS A 54 7.00 4.96 19.62
CA CYS A 54 5.62 4.54 19.37
C CYS A 54 4.68 5.04 20.47
N LEU A 55 5.07 4.87 21.74
CA LEU A 55 4.26 5.35 22.87
C LEU A 55 4.10 6.87 22.88
N ILE A 56 5.17 7.62 22.55
CA ILE A 56 5.10 9.09 22.42
C ILE A 56 4.17 9.52 21.29
N LEU A 57 4.13 8.76 20.18
CA LEU A 57 3.21 8.96 19.06
C LEU A 57 1.76 8.54 19.39
N GLY A 58 1.50 7.99 20.58
CA GLY A 58 0.18 7.52 20.99
C GLY A 58 -0.19 6.13 20.48
N MET A 59 0.79 5.32 20.09
CA MET A 59 0.62 3.97 19.56
C MET A 59 1.14 2.93 20.57
N ASP A 60 0.37 1.86 20.83
CA ASP A 60 0.83 0.76 21.69
C ASP A 60 1.65 -0.23 20.85
N PRO A 61 2.97 -0.40 21.10
CA PRO A 61 3.81 -1.29 20.31
C PRO A 61 3.41 -2.77 20.39
N ARG A 62 2.53 -3.16 21.34
CA ARG A 62 2.02 -4.53 21.46
C ARG A 62 0.80 -4.80 20.56
N PHE A 63 0.04 -3.76 20.20
CA PHE A 63 -1.26 -3.92 19.53
C PHE A 63 -1.44 -3.07 18.26
N ALA A 64 -0.64 -2.02 18.08
CA ALA A 64 -0.79 -1.08 16.99
C ALA A 64 0.56 -0.45 16.63
N ARG A 65 1.51 -1.24 16.12
CA ARG A 65 2.78 -0.69 15.64
C ARG A 65 2.59 0.09 14.33
N PRO A 66 3.35 1.18 14.09
CA PRO A 66 3.21 1.96 12.87
C PRO A 66 3.44 1.15 11.58
N ASP A 67 4.39 0.21 11.60
CA ASP A 67 4.73 -0.61 10.43
C ASP A 67 3.57 -1.52 9.99
N TRP A 68 2.64 -1.85 10.89
CA TRP A 68 1.45 -2.67 10.60
C TRP A 68 0.39 -1.92 9.78
N MET A 69 0.48 -0.60 9.69
CA MET A 69 -0.37 0.18 8.78
C MET A 69 -0.05 -0.09 7.31
N ILE A 70 1.12 -0.67 7.02
CA ILE A 70 1.51 -1.08 5.66
C ILE A 70 1.14 -2.55 5.46
N ALA A 71 0.17 -2.79 4.58
CA ALA A 71 -0.33 -4.14 4.32
C ALA A 71 0.70 -4.99 3.56
N GLN A 72 1.26 -5.99 4.24
CA GLN A 72 2.12 -7.04 3.64
C GLN A 72 1.37 -8.35 3.42
N VAL A 73 0.31 -8.57 4.21
CA VAL A 73 -0.56 -9.75 4.14
C VAL A 73 -2.01 -9.27 4.20
N ILE A 74 -2.82 -9.69 3.23
CA ILE A 74 -4.25 -9.37 3.19
C ILE A 74 -5.04 -10.59 3.68
N PRO A 75 -5.83 -10.46 4.77
CA PRO A 75 -6.66 -11.56 5.25
C PRO A 75 -7.78 -11.86 4.26
N VAL A 76 -8.01 -13.14 3.98
CA VAL A 76 -9.12 -13.60 3.14
C VAL A 76 -10.29 -13.98 4.05
N PRO A 77 -11.43 -13.27 3.99
CA PRO A 77 -12.57 -13.60 4.83
C PRO A 77 -13.18 -14.97 4.47
N PRO A 78 -13.77 -15.68 5.46
CA PRO A 78 -14.42 -16.97 5.23
C PRO A 78 -15.70 -16.83 4.41
N LEU A 79 -16.20 -17.94 3.85
CA LEU A 79 -17.40 -17.95 2.98
C LEU A 79 -18.65 -17.35 3.64
N ALA A 80 -18.78 -17.43 4.97
CA ALA A 80 -19.89 -16.81 5.70
C ALA A 80 -19.94 -15.28 5.55
N VAL A 81 -18.79 -14.64 5.30
CA VAL A 81 -18.67 -13.18 5.09
C VAL A 81 -18.73 -12.83 3.59
N ARG A 82 -18.46 -13.79 2.70
CA ARG A 82 -18.52 -13.64 1.23
C ARG A 82 -19.41 -14.72 0.60
N PRO A 83 -20.72 -14.73 0.89
CA PRO A 83 -21.62 -15.84 0.54
C PRO A 83 -21.86 -15.92 -0.97
N ALA A 84 -21.77 -17.13 -1.54
CA ALA A 84 -22.14 -17.33 -2.94
C ALA A 84 -23.67 -17.42 -3.08
N VAL A 85 -24.23 -16.74 -4.08
CA VAL A 85 -25.67 -16.81 -4.39
C VAL A 85 -25.89 -17.92 -5.41
N VAL A 86 -26.74 -18.89 -5.05
CA VAL A 86 -27.17 -19.94 -5.96
C VAL A 86 -28.66 -19.75 -6.20
N THR A 87 -29.02 -19.30 -7.40
CA THR A 87 -30.42 -19.27 -7.85
C THR A 87 -30.73 -20.62 -8.50
N PHE A 88 -31.81 -21.27 -8.08
CA PHE A 88 -32.22 -22.58 -8.62
C PHE A 88 -32.42 -22.50 -10.14
N GLY A 89 -31.66 -23.29 -10.91
CA GLY A 89 -31.68 -23.27 -12.38
C GLY A 89 -30.79 -22.21 -13.05
N SER A 90 -30.02 -21.41 -12.31
CA SER A 90 -29.05 -20.44 -12.86
C SER A 90 -27.60 -20.76 -12.49
N ALA A 91 -26.66 -20.11 -13.17
CA ALA A 91 -25.23 -20.21 -12.86
C ALA A 91 -24.95 -19.67 -11.46
N ARG A 92 -23.94 -20.24 -10.80
CA ARG A 92 -23.48 -19.84 -9.46
C ARG A 92 -22.83 -18.46 -9.54
N ASN A 93 -23.44 -17.44 -8.93
CA ASN A 93 -22.89 -16.09 -8.84
C ASN A 93 -22.09 -15.95 -7.53
N GLN A 94 -20.86 -15.48 -7.63
CA GLN A 94 -20.01 -15.25 -6.47
C GLN A 94 -20.27 -13.85 -5.90
N ASP A 95 -19.98 -13.68 -4.62
CA ASP A 95 -19.99 -12.39 -3.94
C ASP A 95 -18.95 -11.42 -4.53
N ASP A 96 -19.24 -10.12 -4.51
CA ASP A 96 -18.35 -9.07 -5.03
C ASP A 96 -16.98 -9.06 -4.34
N LEU A 97 -16.90 -9.38 -3.04
CA LEU A 97 -15.62 -9.53 -2.34
C LEU A 97 -14.81 -10.67 -2.95
N THR A 98 -15.46 -11.76 -3.37
CA THR A 98 -14.76 -12.88 -4.02
C THR A 98 -14.20 -12.48 -5.37
N HIS A 99 -14.93 -11.68 -6.15
CA HIS A 99 -14.43 -11.12 -7.41
C HIS A 99 -13.23 -10.20 -7.17
N LYS A 100 -13.33 -9.29 -6.19
CA LYS A 100 -12.23 -8.36 -5.88
C LYS A 100 -10.98 -9.07 -5.38
N LEU A 101 -11.14 -10.08 -4.51
CA LEU A 101 -10.03 -10.92 -4.03
C LEU A 101 -9.37 -11.70 -5.18
N SER A 102 -10.15 -12.19 -6.14
CA SER A 102 -9.61 -12.83 -7.35
C SER A 102 -8.72 -11.86 -8.14
N ASP A 103 -9.14 -10.61 -8.32
CA ASP A 103 -8.33 -9.62 -9.03
C ASP A 103 -7.04 -9.28 -8.28
N ILE A 104 -7.10 -9.13 -6.95
CA ILE A 104 -5.89 -8.96 -6.11
C ILE A 104 -4.91 -10.11 -6.32
N VAL A 105 -5.39 -11.36 -6.26
CA VAL A 105 -4.54 -12.55 -6.43
C VAL A 105 -3.91 -12.60 -7.82
N LYS A 106 -4.69 -12.32 -8.88
CA LYS A 106 -4.19 -12.28 -10.26
C LYS A 106 -3.09 -11.24 -10.43
N THR A 107 -3.34 -10.00 -9.99
CA THR A 107 -2.39 -8.90 -10.11
C THR A 107 -1.13 -9.16 -9.27
N ASN A 108 -1.27 -9.70 -8.07
CA ASN A 108 -0.11 -10.07 -7.23
C ASN A 108 0.75 -11.16 -7.87
N ASN A 109 0.14 -12.19 -8.47
CA ASN A 109 0.87 -13.24 -9.16
C ASN A 109 1.54 -12.72 -10.45
N GLN A 110 0.88 -11.80 -11.16
CA GLN A 110 1.43 -11.13 -12.32
C GLN A 110 2.69 -10.33 -11.95
N LEU A 111 2.61 -9.50 -10.90
CA LEU A 111 3.73 -8.72 -10.39
C LEU A 111 4.92 -9.62 -10.05
N LYS A 112 4.70 -10.68 -9.25
CA LYS A 112 5.75 -11.65 -8.88
C LYS A 112 6.41 -12.30 -10.10
N ARG A 113 5.61 -12.65 -11.12
CA ARG A 113 6.12 -13.24 -12.36
C ARG A 113 6.95 -12.24 -13.17
N ASN A 114 6.48 -11.00 -13.29
CA ASN A 114 7.18 -9.95 -14.01
C ASN A 114 8.51 -9.60 -13.33
N GLU A 115 8.53 -9.53 -12.00
CA GLU A 115 9.73 -9.34 -11.21
C GLU A 115 10.74 -10.49 -11.43
N ALA A 116 10.29 -11.74 -11.33
CA ALA A 116 11.14 -12.92 -11.54
C ALA A 116 11.73 -12.99 -12.97
N ASN A 117 11.01 -12.47 -13.96
CA ASN A 117 11.46 -12.40 -15.36
C ASN A 117 12.36 -11.19 -15.65
N GLY A 118 12.66 -10.36 -14.66
CA GLY A 118 13.48 -9.15 -14.84
C GLY A 118 12.80 -8.07 -15.68
N ALA A 119 11.47 -7.93 -15.55
CA ALA A 119 10.74 -6.85 -16.21
C ALA A 119 11.31 -5.48 -15.85
N ALA A 120 11.17 -4.52 -16.77
CA ALA A 120 11.69 -3.17 -16.57
C ALA A 120 11.01 -2.48 -15.36
N ALA A 121 11.76 -1.61 -14.68
CA ALA A 121 11.30 -0.96 -13.45
C ALA A 121 9.96 -0.20 -13.60
N HIS A 122 9.71 0.42 -14.77
CA HIS A 122 8.44 1.11 -15.03
C HIS A 122 7.25 0.15 -15.10
N VAL A 123 7.44 -1.07 -15.63
CA VAL A 123 6.40 -2.12 -15.68
C VAL A 123 6.06 -2.59 -14.27
N LEU A 124 7.08 -2.85 -13.45
CA LEU A 124 6.88 -3.24 -12.05
C LEU A 124 6.17 -2.14 -11.26
N ALA A 125 6.50 -0.87 -11.51
CA ALA A 125 5.82 0.26 -10.87
C ALA A 125 4.34 0.34 -11.25
N GLU A 126 3.99 0.06 -12.51
CA GLU A 126 2.59 -0.02 -12.96
C GLU A 126 1.83 -1.19 -12.31
N ASP A 127 2.46 -2.38 -12.25
CA ASP A 127 1.89 -3.56 -11.59
C ASP A 127 1.65 -3.32 -10.09
N VAL A 128 2.61 -2.69 -9.40
CA VAL A 128 2.49 -2.31 -7.99
C VAL A 128 1.33 -1.32 -7.81
N LYS A 129 1.21 -0.32 -8.68
CA LYS A 129 0.12 0.66 -8.63
C LYS A 129 -1.24 0.01 -8.82
N LEU A 130 -1.34 -0.95 -9.75
CA LEU A 130 -2.56 -1.71 -9.97
C LEU A 130 -2.91 -2.58 -8.76
N LEU A 131 -1.92 -3.26 -8.17
CA LEU A 131 -2.13 -4.04 -6.95
C LEU A 131 -2.61 -3.16 -5.80
N GLN A 132 -1.97 -2.02 -5.59
CA GLN A 132 -2.35 -1.04 -4.56
C GLN A 132 -3.77 -0.53 -4.77
N TYR A 133 -4.18 -0.27 -6.02
CA TYR A 133 -5.55 0.10 -6.36
C TYR A 133 -6.54 -0.99 -5.93
N HIS A 134 -6.31 -2.25 -6.31
CA HIS A 134 -7.22 -3.35 -5.97
C HIS A 134 -7.32 -3.59 -4.46
N VAL A 135 -6.20 -3.49 -3.73
CA VAL A 135 -6.19 -3.62 -2.27
C VAL A 135 -6.92 -2.46 -1.60
N ALA A 136 -6.69 -1.21 -2.06
CA ALA A 136 -7.35 -0.04 -1.48
C ALA A 136 -8.88 -0.10 -1.65
N THR A 137 -9.34 -0.45 -2.85
CA THR A 137 -10.77 -0.55 -3.18
C THR A 137 -11.44 -1.81 -2.63
N LEU A 138 -10.69 -2.82 -2.17
CA LEU A 138 -11.28 -3.89 -1.36
C LEU A 138 -11.82 -3.35 -0.03
N ILE A 139 -11.15 -2.36 0.55
CA ILE A 139 -11.49 -1.80 1.87
C ILE A 139 -12.43 -0.59 1.74
N ASP A 140 -12.16 0.31 0.78
CA ASP A 140 -12.93 1.54 0.58
C ASP A 140 -13.09 1.83 -0.92
N ASN A 141 -14.32 1.65 -1.43
CA ASN A 141 -14.69 1.98 -2.81
C ASN A 141 -14.99 3.47 -3.03
N SER A 142 -14.94 4.31 -1.99
CA SER A 142 -15.31 5.73 -2.05
C SER A 142 -14.10 6.68 -2.08
N ILE A 143 -12.90 6.16 -2.36
CA ILE A 143 -11.66 6.94 -2.35
C ILE A 143 -11.72 8.03 -3.45
N PRO A 144 -11.66 9.33 -3.09
CA PRO A 144 -11.72 10.41 -4.07
C PRO A 144 -10.57 10.35 -5.08
N GLY A 145 -10.91 10.46 -6.36
CA GLY A 145 -9.94 10.45 -7.47
C GLY A 145 -9.56 9.07 -7.98
N LEU A 146 -10.19 8.00 -7.47
CA LEU A 146 -10.16 6.68 -8.11
C LEU A 146 -11.46 6.45 -8.92
N PRO A 147 -11.40 5.72 -10.05
CA PRO A 147 -12.60 5.26 -10.74
C PRO A 147 -13.38 4.30 -9.83
N ALA A 148 -14.71 4.43 -9.85
CA ALA A 148 -15.65 3.55 -9.15
C ALA A 148 -15.82 2.22 -9.90
#